data_AF-A0A961XWA7-F1
#
_entry.id   AF-A0A961XWA7-F1
#
_cell.length_a   1.000
_cell.length_b   1.000
_cell.length_c   1.000
_cell.angle_alpha   90.00
_cell.angle_beta   90.00
_cell.angle_gamma   90.00
#
_symmetry.space_group_name_H-M   'P 1'
#
loop_
_entity.id
_entity.type
_entity.pdbx_description
1 polymer ?
#
loop_
_entity_poly.entity_id
_entity_poly.type
_entity_poly.pdbx_seq_one_letter_code
_entity_poly.pdbx_strand_id
1 'polypeptide(L)'
;MLAFLKKFFRRTETNRHNRRALQGRIRRVLGLSLKLGVPIFEPDSTTSWIVYAAAGGGKTTCVAVPAVQALLADQLRAIVINDVKSGEIAFQIGEMCRRHGRNFAAIDDSFVMGTDYPYRISVNPLDNLVVAFEAKSPTLLIEIENACHTFIKEPDGGDEKNLYFRQAPREIIE
;
A
#
# COMPACT_ATOMS: atom_id res chain seq x y z
N MET A 1 28.74 15.28 16.36
CA MET A 1 27.29 15.06 16.14
C MET A 1 26.92 14.71 14.70
N LEU A 2 27.45 15.42 13.68
CA LEU A 2 27.19 15.11 12.25
C LEU A 2 27.62 13.70 11.77
N ALA A 3 28.64 13.09 12.38
CA ALA A 3 29.14 11.76 12.01
C ALA A 3 28.24 10.61 12.49
N PHE A 4 27.51 10.81 13.59
CA PHE A 4 26.61 9.80 14.17
C PHE A 4 25.30 9.69 13.37
N LEU A 5 24.77 10.83 12.92
CA LEU A 5 23.59 10.89 12.05
C LEU A 5 23.81 10.23 10.68
N LYS A 6 25.02 10.32 10.10
CA LYS A 6 25.36 9.64 8.84
C LYS A 6 25.37 8.10 8.93
N LYS A 7 25.52 7.52 10.13
CA LYS A 7 25.55 6.07 10.35
C LYS A 7 24.16 5.45 10.34
N PHE A 8 23.16 6.16 10.87
CA PHE A 8 21.76 5.72 10.93
C PHE A 8 20.93 6.17 9.72
N PHE A 9 21.19 7.38 9.21
CA PHE A 9 20.56 7.90 8.00
C PHE A 9 21.49 7.77 6.80
N ARG A 10 21.81 6.53 6.40
CA ARG A 10 22.43 6.28 5.09
C ARG A 10 21.46 6.75 4.00
N ARG A 11 21.64 8.01 3.60
CA ARG A 11 21.17 8.71 2.39
C ARG A 11 19.90 8.12 1.78
N THR A 12 18.75 8.70 2.10
CA THR A 12 17.48 8.53 1.38
C THR A 12 17.65 8.68 -0.14
N GLU A 13 18.55 9.54 -0.61
CA GLU A 13 18.85 9.72 -2.04
C GLU A 13 19.65 8.57 -2.67
N THR A 14 20.67 8.04 -1.96
CA THR A 14 21.45 6.88 -2.45
C THR A 14 20.61 5.61 -2.39
N ASN A 15 19.70 5.51 -1.40
CA ASN A 15 18.66 4.49 -1.37
C ASN A 15 17.69 4.64 -2.55
N ARG A 16 17.28 5.86 -2.94
CA ARG A 16 16.39 6.07 -4.09
C ARG A 16 17.06 5.70 -5.41
N HIS A 17 18.32 6.07 -5.62
CA HIS A 17 19.03 5.77 -6.86
C HIS A 17 19.40 4.28 -6.97
N ASN A 18 19.85 3.66 -5.87
CA ASN A 18 20.11 2.21 -5.81
C ASN A 18 18.80 1.41 -5.88
N ARG A 19 17.71 1.87 -5.25
CA ARG A 19 16.37 1.27 -5.41
C ARG A 19 15.92 1.34 -6.85
N ARG A 20 16.06 2.48 -7.55
CA ARG A 20 15.73 2.58 -8.98
C ARG A 20 16.57 1.62 -9.85
N ALA A 21 17.87 1.48 -9.56
CA ALA A 21 18.75 0.56 -10.28
C ALA A 21 18.39 -0.92 -10.04
N LEU A 22 17.98 -1.29 -8.82
CA LEU A 22 17.47 -2.63 -8.49
C LEU A 22 16.04 -2.86 -9.01
N GLN A 23 15.18 -1.84 -8.93
CA GLN A 23 13.80 -1.85 -9.38
C GLN A 23 13.69 -2.04 -10.90
N GLY A 24 14.65 -1.51 -11.66
CA GLY A 24 14.74 -1.72 -13.11
C GLY A 24 15.08 -3.17 -13.52
N ARG A 25 15.58 -4.02 -12.62
CA ARG A 25 15.93 -5.42 -12.93
C ARG A 25 14.77 -6.40 -12.77
N ILE A 26 13.85 -6.13 -11.85
CA ILE A 26 12.68 -6.97 -11.61
C ILE A 26 11.45 -6.25 -12.16
N ARG A 27 10.95 -6.78 -13.28
CA ARG A 27 9.76 -6.27 -13.97
C ARG A 27 8.63 -7.26 -13.82
N ARG A 28 7.46 -6.75 -13.46
CA ARG A 28 6.23 -7.53 -13.44
C ARG A 28 5.87 -8.00 -14.84
N VAL A 29 5.43 -9.25 -14.95
CA VAL A 29 4.82 -9.78 -16.18
C VAL A 29 3.39 -9.24 -16.27
N LEU A 30 3.08 -8.56 -17.38
CA LEU A 30 1.74 -8.05 -17.68
C LEU A 30 0.84 -9.10 -18.35
N GLY A 31 1.45 -10.07 -19.04
CA GLY A 31 0.74 -11.12 -19.75
C GLY A 31 1.64 -11.78 -20.78
N LEU A 32 1.04 -12.56 -21.69
CA LEU A 32 1.72 -13.17 -22.82
C LEU A 32 1.28 -12.50 -24.12
N SER A 33 2.22 -12.37 -25.06
CA SER A 33 1.92 -12.00 -26.44
C SER A 33 1.00 -13.04 -27.07
N LEU A 34 -0.12 -12.62 -27.63
CA LEU A 34 -1.09 -13.53 -28.26
C LEU A 34 -0.50 -14.31 -29.45
N LYS A 35 0.44 -13.70 -30.19
CA LYS A 35 1.02 -14.34 -31.38
C LYS A 35 2.21 -15.25 -31.07
N LEU A 36 3.06 -14.82 -30.15
CA LEU A 36 4.35 -15.46 -29.90
C LEU A 36 4.39 -16.25 -28.59
N GLY A 37 3.38 -16.10 -27.72
CA GLY A 37 3.35 -16.71 -26.39
C GLY A 37 4.43 -16.19 -25.43
N VAL A 38 5.17 -15.14 -25.80
CA VAL A 38 6.27 -14.61 -25.00
C VAL A 38 5.78 -13.64 -23.92
N PRO A 39 6.42 -13.58 -22.75
CA PRO A 39 6.04 -12.66 -21.69
C PRO A 39 6.21 -11.20 -22.11
N ILE A 40 5.19 -10.39 -21.83
CA ILE A 40 5.22 -8.93 -21.90
C ILE A 40 5.50 -8.42 -20.50
N PHE A 41 6.55 -7.61 -20.35
CA PHE A 41 6.95 -7.03 -19.07
C PHE A 41 6.50 -5.57 -18.98
N GLU A 42 6.30 -5.09 -17.76
CA GLU A 42 6.03 -3.67 -17.54
C GLU A 42 7.21 -2.81 -18.04
N PRO A 43 6.94 -1.66 -18.67
CA PRO A 43 7.99 -0.80 -19.20
C PRO A 43 8.76 -0.08 -18.08
N ASP A 44 8.06 0.28 -17.01
CA ASP A 44 8.60 0.94 -15.82
C ASP A 44 7.87 0.45 -14.57
N SER A 45 8.62 0.39 -13.46
CA SER A 45 8.14 -0.09 -12.16
C SER A 45 7.70 1.03 -11.21
N THR A 46 7.81 2.29 -11.64
CA THR A 46 7.45 3.47 -10.83
C THR A 46 6.16 4.14 -11.28
N THR A 47 5.60 3.71 -12.39
CA THR A 47 4.42 4.32 -13.01
C THR A 47 3.13 3.63 -12.55
N SER A 48 2.10 4.42 -12.25
CA SER A 48 0.76 3.92 -11.91
C SER A 48 0.05 3.34 -13.14
N TRP A 49 -0.79 2.35 -12.92
CA TRP A 49 -1.50 1.62 -13.96
C TRP A 49 -3.00 1.60 -13.63
N ILE A 50 -3.82 1.63 -14.67
CA ILE A 50 -5.28 1.54 -14.55
C ILE A 50 -5.76 0.36 -15.37
N VAL A 51 -6.60 -0.47 -14.77
CA VAL A 51 -7.16 -1.68 -15.38
C VAL A 51 -8.65 -1.48 -15.53
N TYR A 52 -9.11 -1.42 -16.78
CA TYR A 52 -10.52 -1.35 -17.10
C TYR A 52 -11.04 -2.72 -17.52
N ALA A 53 -12.07 -3.20 -16.83
CA ALA A 53 -12.85 -4.34 -17.28
C ALA A 53 -14.23 -4.32 -16.64
N ALA A 54 -15.20 -4.93 -17.32
CA ALA A 54 -16.55 -5.13 -16.79
C ALA A 54 -16.56 -5.99 -15.51
N ALA A 55 -17.69 -6.01 -14.79
CA ALA A 55 -17.93 -7.02 -13.77
C ALA A 55 -17.86 -8.42 -14.42
N GLY A 56 -17.25 -9.40 -13.73
CA GLY A 56 -16.98 -10.72 -14.30
C GLY A 56 -15.81 -10.79 -15.30
N GLY A 57 -15.24 -9.65 -15.74
CA GLY A 57 -14.11 -9.61 -16.69
C GLY A 57 -12.75 -10.05 -16.14
N GLY A 58 -12.72 -10.78 -15.02
CA GLY A 58 -11.48 -11.38 -14.49
C GLY A 58 -10.48 -10.41 -13.85
N LYS A 59 -10.87 -9.19 -13.41
CA LYS A 59 -9.93 -8.23 -12.79
C LYS A 59 -9.16 -8.81 -11.60
N THR A 60 -9.83 -9.57 -10.73
CA THR A 60 -9.17 -10.18 -9.58
C THR A 60 -8.20 -11.27 -10.04
N THR A 61 -8.73 -12.28 -10.74
CA THR A 61 -8.04 -13.52 -11.08
C THR A 61 -6.97 -13.35 -12.16
N CYS A 62 -7.21 -12.52 -13.17
CA CYS A 62 -6.32 -12.36 -14.32
C CYS A 62 -5.35 -11.19 -14.17
N VAL A 63 -5.60 -10.28 -13.22
CA VAL A 63 -4.80 -9.06 -13.11
C VAL A 63 -4.22 -8.86 -11.71
N ALA A 64 -5.05 -8.78 -10.67
CA ALA A 64 -4.57 -8.52 -9.31
C ALA A 64 -3.73 -9.68 -8.75
N VAL A 65 -4.24 -10.91 -8.82
CA VAL A 65 -3.52 -12.10 -8.32
C VAL A 65 -2.21 -12.34 -9.08
N PRO A 66 -2.19 -12.35 -10.44
CA PRO A 66 -0.94 -12.51 -11.19
C PRO A 66 0.06 -11.38 -10.95
N ALA A 67 -0.41 -10.14 -10.70
CA ALA A 67 0.48 -9.04 -10.37
C ALA A 67 1.24 -9.27 -9.05
N VAL A 68 0.59 -9.87 -8.05
CA VAL A 68 1.25 -10.27 -6.81
C VAL A 68 2.18 -11.46 -7.06
N GLN A 69 1.71 -12.46 -7.81
CA GLN A 69 2.50 -13.67 -8.12
C GLN A 69 3.81 -13.32 -8.83
N ALA A 70 3.77 -12.41 -9.79
CA ALA A 70 4.95 -11.92 -10.51
C ALA A 70 5.98 -11.20 -9.60
N LEU A 71 5.57 -10.80 -8.39
CA LEU A 71 6.42 -10.13 -7.41
C LEU A 71 6.71 -11.01 -6.18
N LEU A 72 6.34 -12.30 -6.19
CA LEU A 72 6.60 -13.20 -5.06
C LEU A 72 8.09 -13.30 -4.71
N ALA A 73 8.95 -13.33 -5.72
CA ALA A 73 10.40 -13.38 -5.55
C ALA A 73 10.99 -12.04 -5.07
N ASP A 74 10.29 -10.92 -5.25
CA ASP A 74 10.77 -9.60 -4.83
C ASP A 74 10.36 -9.28 -3.40
N GLN A 75 11.18 -9.70 -2.43
CA GLN A 75 10.94 -9.47 -1.01
C GLN A 75 11.27 -8.04 -0.54
N LEU A 76 11.76 -7.15 -1.43
CA LEU A 76 12.15 -5.78 -1.07
C LEU A 76 11.02 -4.76 -1.21
N ARG A 77 9.97 -5.10 -1.97
CA ARG A 77 8.81 -4.21 -2.19
C ARG A 77 7.64 -4.62 -1.31
N ALA A 78 7.08 -3.65 -0.60
CA ALA A 78 5.76 -3.79 0.03
C ALA A 78 4.66 -3.60 -1.02
N ILE A 79 3.58 -4.39 -0.90
CA ILE A 79 2.39 -4.27 -1.73
C ILE A 79 1.21 -4.15 -0.78
N VAL A 80 0.40 -3.09 -0.95
CA VAL A 80 -0.84 -2.89 -0.21
C VAL A 80 -1.99 -3.09 -1.18
N ILE A 81 -2.94 -3.93 -0.80
CA ILE A 81 -4.09 -4.30 -1.64
C ILE A 81 -5.36 -3.96 -0.87
N ASN A 82 -6.19 -3.11 -1.46
CA ASN A 82 -7.56 -2.92 -0.98
C ASN A 82 -8.45 -4.02 -1.57
N ASP A 83 -8.63 -5.11 -0.81
CA ASP A 83 -9.39 -6.27 -1.23
C ASP A 83 -10.89 -6.13 -0.88
N VAL A 84 -11.61 -5.45 -1.77
CA VAL A 84 -13.03 -5.10 -1.57
C VAL A 84 -14.01 -6.25 -1.83
N LYS A 85 -13.51 -7.46 -2.12
CA LYS A 85 -14.34 -8.63 -2.45
C LYS A 85 -14.23 -9.71 -1.39
N SER A 86 -14.46 -9.31 -0.14
CA SER A 86 -14.50 -10.24 0.99
C SER A 86 -13.24 -11.10 1.13
N GLY A 87 -12.05 -10.52 0.91
CA GLY A 87 -10.78 -11.23 1.04
C GLY A 87 -10.45 -12.19 -0.12
N GLU A 88 -11.13 -12.09 -1.27
CA GLU A 88 -10.91 -12.96 -2.45
C GLU A 88 -9.43 -13.07 -2.83
N ILE A 89 -8.68 -11.97 -2.81
CA ILE A 89 -7.24 -11.96 -3.12
C ILE A 89 -6.48 -12.55 -1.94
N ALA A 90 -6.76 -12.10 -0.72
CA ALA A 90 -6.06 -12.53 0.49
C ALA A 90 -6.07 -14.06 0.63
N PHE A 91 -7.23 -14.71 0.44
CA PHE A 91 -7.35 -16.17 0.46
C PHE A 91 -6.52 -16.88 -0.61
N GLN A 92 -6.40 -16.29 -1.81
CA GLN A 92 -5.63 -16.88 -2.90
C GLN A 92 -4.12 -16.74 -2.72
N ILE A 93 -3.65 -15.61 -2.15
CA ILE A 93 -2.21 -15.29 -2.10
C ILE A 93 -1.56 -15.52 -0.74
N GLY A 94 -2.32 -15.59 0.36
CA GLY A 94 -1.77 -15.57 1.72
C GLY A 94 -0.80 -16.71 1.98
N GLU A 95 -1.26 -17.95 1.76
CA GLU A 95 -0.45 -19.16 1.93
C GLU A 95 0.72 -19.21 0.93
N MET A 96 0.48 -18.80 -0.31
CA MET A 96 1.52 -18.73 -1.34
C MET A 96 2.64 -17.77 -0.94
N CYS A 97 2.31 -16.57 -0.43
CA CYS A 97 3.29 -15.62 0.08
C CYS A 97 4.13 -16.25 1.19
N ARG A 98 3.49 -16.89 2.18
CA ARG A 98 4.19 -17.53 3.30
C ARG A 98 5.12 -18.65 2.84
N ARG A 99 4.66 -19.53 1.95
CA ARG A 99 5.48 -20.63 1.39
C ARG A 99 6.73 -20.14 0.66
N HIS A 100 6.65 -18.98 0.02
CA HIS A 100 7.77 -18.36 -0.69
C HIS A 100 8.56 -17.35 0.17
N GLY A 101 8.37 -17.37 1.49
CA GLY A 101 9.11 -16.52 2.44
C GLY A 101 8.77 -15.03 2.35
N ARG A 102 7.68 -14.66 1.68
CA ARG A 102 7.18 -13.29 1.61
C ARG A 102 6.28 -13.02 2.81
N ASN A 103 6.61 -11.98 3.58
CA ASN A 103 5.77 -11.54 4.68
C ASN A 103 4.39 -11.13 4.17
N PHE A 104 3.35 -11.65 4.83
CA PHE A 104 1.96 -11.43 4.49
C PHE A 104 1.13 -11.24 5.76
N ALA A 105 0.25 -10.25 5.72
CA ALA A 105 -0.73 -9.97 6.75
C ALA A 105 -1.98 -9.35 6.08
N ALA A 106 -3.13 -9.55 6.70
CA ALA A 106 -4.40 -8.99 6.26
C ALA A 106 -5.05 -8.23 7.42
N ILE A 107 -5.40 -6.96 7.18
CA ILE A 107 -6.14 -6.13 8.13
C ILE A 107 -7.62 -6.39 7.90
N ASP A 108 -8.28 -7.05 8.85
CA ASP A 108 -9.69 -7.43 8.77
C ASP A 108 -10.37 -7.30 10.13
N ASP A 109 -10.60 -6.05 10.55
CA ASP A 109 -11.28 -5.74 11.81
C ASP A 109 -12.77 -6.12 11.80
N SER A 110 -13.36 -6.30 10.61
CA SER A 110 -14.75 -6.71 10.42
C SER A 110 -14.94 -8.23 10.36
N PHE A 111 -13.87 -9.01 10.49
CA PHE A 111 -13.89 -10.49 10.48
C PHE A 111 -14.54 -11.10 9.22
N VAL A 112 -14.41 -10.45 8.07
CA VAL A 112 -14.98 -10.94 6.81
C VAL A 112 -14.36 -12.28 6.39
N MET A 113 -13.10 -12.52 6.75
CA MET A 113 -12.41 -13.79 6.49
C MET A 113 -12.54 -14.82 7.61
N GLY A 114 -13.31 -14.52 8.67
CA GLY A 114 -13.39 -15.33 9.87
C GLY A 114 -12.41 -14.91 10.97
N THR A 115 -12.74 -15.24 12.22
CA THR A 115 -11.92 -14.92 13.39
C THR A 115 -10.64 -15.74 13.46
N ASP A 116 -10.61 -16.89 12.79
CA ASP A 116 -9.55 -17.88 12.75
C ASP A 116 -8.62 -17.75 11.54
N TYR A 117 -8.81 -16.74 10.68
CA TYR A 117 -7.94 -16.54 9.53
C TYR A 117 -6.47 -16.33 9.98
N PRO A 118 -5.52 -17.20 9.54
CA PRO A 118 -4.21 -17.32 10.17
C PRO A 118 -3.30 -16.11 9.96
N TYR A 119 -3.62 -15.23 9.02
CA TYR A 119 -2.84 -14.03 8.72
C TYR A 119 -3.56 -12.74 9.08
N ARG A 120 -4.67 -12.83 9.80
CA ARG A 120 -5.41 -11.67 10.29
C ARG A 120 -4.56 -10.92 11.32
N ILE A 121 -4.46 -9.62 11.13
CA ILE A 121 -3.93 -8.68 12.11
C ILE A 121 -4.95 -7.57 12.32
N SER A 122 -4.84 -6.89 13.46
CA SER A 122 -5.50 -5.62 13.71
C SER A 122 -4.42 -4.56 13.87
N VAL A 123 -4.70 -3.36 13.38
CA VAL A 123 -3.77 -2.23 13.46
C VAL A 123 -4.49 -1.05 14.08
N ASN A 124 -3.79 -0.28 14.91
CA ASN A 124 -4.30 1.00 15.37
C ASN A 124 -4.06 2.03 14.24
N PRO A 125 -5.11 2.60 13.62
CA PRO A 125 -4.92 3.60 12.56
C PRO A 125 -4.27 4.89 13.05
N LEU A 126 -4.25 5.12 14.38
CA LEU A 126 -3.66 6.29 15.03
C LEU A 126 -2.29 6.01 15.65
N ASP A 127 -1.69 4.85 15.38
CA ASP A 127 -0.45 4.45 16.05
C ASP A 127 0.68 5.47 15.86
N ASN A 128 0.83 6.02 14.65
CA ASN A 128 1.82 7.06 14.37
C ASN A 128 1.63 8.32 15.21
N LEU A 129 0.36 8.72 15.46
CA LEU A 129 0.03 9.89 16.27
C LEU A 129 0.35 9.62 17.75
N VAL A 130 -0.01 8.43 18.27
CA VAL A 130 0.34 8.01 19.63
C VAL A 130 1.85 8.01 19.83
N VAL A 131 2.60 7.39 18.91
CA VAL A 131 4.06 7.34 18.96
C VAL A 131 4.68 8.75 18.89
N ALA A 132 4.17 9.62 18.01
CA ALA A 132 4.65 11.00 17.91
C ALA A 132 4.36 11.80 19.20
N PHE A 133 3.20 11.58 19.83
CA PHE A 133 2.81 12.23 21.07
C PHE A 133 3.70 11.81 22.24
N GLU A 134 3.88 10.50 22.44
CA GLU A 134 4.71 9.95 23.52
C GLU A 134 6.18 10.38 23.39
N ALA A 135 6.69 10.41 22.16
CA ALA A 135 8.05 10.84 21.87
C ALA A 135 8.24 12.37 21.95
N LYS A 136 7.17 13.15 22.16
CA LYS A 136 7.15 14.62 22.02
C LYS A 136 7.80 15.07 20.72
N SER A 137 7.47 14.36 19.64
CA SER A 137 8.08 14.58 18.32
C SER A 137 7.67 15.94 17.76
N PRO A 138 8.59 16.69 17.14
CA PRO A 138 8.23 17.90 16.40
C PRO A 138 7.30 17.62 15.21
N THR A 139 7.15 16.36 14.79
CA THR A 139 6.22 15.95 13.72
C THR A 139 4.78 15.75 14.19
N LEU A 140 4.49 15.87 15.48
CA LEU A 140 3.15 15.59 16.03
C LEU A 140 2.04 16.38 15.31
N LEU A 141 2.25 17.67 15.04
CA LEU A 141 1.26 18.49 14.33
C LEU A 141 0.97 17.97 12.91
N ILE A 142 1.99 17.47 12.21
CA ILE A 142 1.83 16.89 10.87
C ILE A 142 1.04 15.58 10.95
N GLU A 143 1.27 14.76 11.99
CA GLU A 143 0.51 13.53 12.19
C GLU A 143 -0.97 13.81 12.53
N ILE A 144 -1.24 14.88 13.30
CA ILE A 144 -2.61 15.36 13.58
C ILE A 144 -3.30 15.79 12.28
N GLU A 145 -2.65 16.64 11.47
CA GLU A 145 -3.17 17.10 10.19
C GLU A 145 -3.46 15.91 9.24
N ASN A 146 -2.52 14.97 9.11
CA ASN A 146 -2.69 13.75 8.31
C ASN A 146 -3.89 12.90 8.78
N ALA A 147 -4.06 12.73 10.09
CA ALA A 147 -5.19 12.00 10.66
C ALA A 147 -6.52 12.71 10.34
N CYS A 148 -6.58 14.03 10.55
CA CYS A 148 -7.75 14.87 10.24
C CYS A 148 -8.18 14.77 8.78
N HIS A 149 -7.24 14.84 7.84
CA HIS A 149 -7.53 14.69 6.41
C HIS A 149 -7.91 13.27 6.00
N THR A 150 -7.49 12.26 6.77
CA THR A 150 -7.86 10.86 6.51
C THR A 150 -9.30 10.58 6.95
N PHE A 151 -9.72 11.08 8.12
CA PHE A 151 -11.09 10.86 8.63
C PHE A 151 -12.13 11.73 7.95
N ILE A 152 -11.81 12.99 7.69
CA ILE A 152 -12.70 13.95 7.05
C ILE A 152 -12.17 14.13 5.64
N LYS A 153 -12.71 13.40 4.66
CA LYS A 153 -12.28 13.52 3.27
C LYS A 153 -12.86 14.77 2.61
N GLU A 154 -12.09 15.41 1.73
CA GLU A 154 -12.64 16.40 0.82
C GLU A 154 -13.39 15.71 -0.33
N PRO A 155 -14.51 16.29 -0.81
CA PRO A 155 -15.27 15.73 -1.91
C PRO A 155 -14.51 15.89 -3.24
N ASP A 156 -14.53 14.82 -4.05
CA ASP A 156 -13.97 14.79 -5.40
C ASP A 156 -14.80 15.69 -6.32
N GLY A 157 -14.36 16.94 -6.52
CA GLY A 157 -15.06 17.95 -7.30
C GLY A 157 -15.20 19.31 -6.61
N GLY A 158 -14.80 19.40 -5.34
CA GLY A 158 -14.93 20.61 -4.54
C GLY A 158 -16.37 20.85 -4.10
N ASP A 159 -16.53 21.45 -2.91
CA ASP A 159 -17.84 21.81 -2.38
C ASP A 159 -17.67 23.01 -1.44
N GLU A 160 -17.46 24.18 -2.04
CA GLU A 160 -17.15 25.42 -1.31
C GLU A 160 -18.23 25.78 -0.28
N LYS A 161 -19.50 25.45 -0.56
CA LYS A 161 -20.62 25.78 0.32
C LYS A 161 -20.57 25.10 1.68
N ASN A 162 -20.02 23.88 1.73
CA ASN A 162 -19.91 23.11 2.97
C ASN A 162 -18.48 23.05 3.52
N LEU A 163 -17.57 23.90 3.01
CA LEU A 163 -16.18 23.94 3.46
C LEU A 163 -16.08 24.22 4.97
N TYR A 164 -16.85 25.19 5.47
CA TYR A 164 -16.89 25.55 6.90
C TYR A 164 -17.23 24.35 7.79
N PHE A 165 -18.24 23.56 7.44
CA PHE A 165 -18.65 22.39 8.23
C PHE A 165 -17.63 21.25 8.22
N ARG A 166 -16.71 21.23 7.25
CA ARG A 166 -15.61 20.25 7.18
C ARG A 166 -14.34 20.74 7.85
N GLN A 167 -14.06 22.05 7.79
CA GLN A 167 -12.89 22.66 8.41
C GLN A 167 -13.06 22.86 9.91
N ALA A 168 -14.22 23.33 10.37
CA ALA A 168 -14.44 23.61 11.80
C ALA A 168 -14.19 22.39 12.71
N PRO A 169 -14.59 21.14 12.34
CA PRO A 169 -14.22 19.97 13.14
C PRO A 169 -12.71 19.67 13.16
N ARG A 170 -11.96 20.01 12.09
CA ARG A 170 -10.50 19.84 12.07
C ARG A 170 -9.81 20.85 13.00
N GLU A 171 -10.28 22.09 13.01
CA GLU A 171 -9.76 23.16 13.88
C GLU A 171 -9.96 22.87 15.38
N ILE A 172 -10.99 22.09 15.74
CA ILE A 172 -11.26 21.70 17.15
C ILE A 172 -10.35 20.55 17.61
N ILE A 173 -9.79 19.78 16.67
CA ILE A 173 -8.94 18.60 16.95
C ILE A 173 -7.45 18.97 17.04
N GLU A 174 -7.03 20.09 16.44
CA GLU A 174 -5.68 20.67 16.54
C GLU A 174 -5.41 21.37 17.88
#